data_AF-A0A7V2QF10-F1
#
_entry.id   AF-A0A7V2QF10-F1
#
_cell.length_a   1.000
_cell.length_b   1.000
_cell.length_c   1.000
_cell.angle_alpha   90.00
_cell.angle_beta   90.00
_cell.angle_gamma   90.00
#
_symmetry.space_group_name_H-M   'P 1'
#
loop_
_entity.id
_entity.type
_entity.pdbx_description
1 polymer ?
#
loop_
_entity_poly.entity_id
_entity_poly.type
_entity_poly.pdbx_seq_one_letter_code
_entity_poly.pdbx_strand_id
1 'polypeptide(L)'
;MRVKEGKREVSISGKSGDPGQREKDLTEENIAKVRRLTALAREIGLEVSLLALAWVLRRPEISSAITGATRPEHVLSNVKASDAHLSEDVLEETEKILDNRPSPHPLYVRQ
;
A
#
# COMPACT_ATOMS: atom_id res chain seq x y z
N MET A 1 -29.04 -25.90 -28.12
CA MET A 1 -28.74 -25.51 -26.72
C MET A 1 -27.74 -24.35 -26.78
N ARG A 2 -28.17 -23.11 -26.51
CA ARG A 2 -27.34 -21.90 -26.68
C ARG A 2 -27.20 -21.25 -25.32
N VAL A 3 -26.06 -21.50 -24.66
CA VAL A 3 -25.75 -20.89 -23.37
C VAL A 3 -25.32 -19.45 -23.66
N LYS A 4 -26.12 -18.47 -23.23
CA LYS A 4 -25.75 -17.06 -23.31
C LYS A 4 -24.93 -16.73 -22.08
N GLU A 5 -23.65 -16.43 -22.27
CA GLU A 5 -22.78 -15.87 -21.24
C GLU A 5 -23.27 -14.46 -20.89
N GLY A 6 -23.93 -14.37 -19.73
CA GLY A 6 -24.29 -13.11 -19.11
C GLY A 6 -23.04 -12.41 -18.59
N LYS A 7 -22.62 -11.35 -19.28
CA LYS A 7 -21.63 -10.38 -18.84
C LYS A 7 -22.17 -9.70 -17.57
N ARG A 8 -21.76 -10.19 -16.39
CA ARG A 8 -22.08 -9.52 -15.12
C ARG A 8 -21.14 -8.32 -15.00
N GLU A 9 -21.66 -7.13 -15.25
CA GLU A 9 -21.01 -5.90 -14.80
C GLU A 9 -21.07 -5.87 -13.27
N VAL A 10 -19.93 -6.13 -12.64
CA VAL A 10 -19.76 -5.89 -11.21
C VAL A 10 -19.50 -4.40 -11.06
N SER A 11 -20.54 -3.63 -10.77
CA SER A 11 -20.38 -2.26 -10.27
C SER A 11 -19.76 -2.33 -8.89
N ILE A 12 -18.43 -2.27 -8.83
CA ILE A 12 -17.72 -1.91 -7.61
C ILE A 12 -18.02 -0.44 -7.31
N SER A 13 -18.99 -0.19 -6.44
CA SER A 13 -19.14 1.10 -5.77
C SER A 13 -17.94 1.28 -4.85
N GLY A 14 -16.80 1.68 -5.42
CA GLY A 14 -15.72 2.23 -4.64
C GLY A 14 -16.28 3.45 -3.92
N LYS A 15 -16.46 3.36 -2.60
CA LYS A 15 -16.68 4.55 -1.78
C LYS A 15 -15.44 5.42 -1.96
N SER A 16 -15.52 6.36 -2.89
CA SER A 16 -14.61 7.48 -3.03
C SER A 16 -14.48 8.07 -1.64
N GLY A 17 -13.29 8.01 -1.03
CA GLY A 17 -13.06 8.44 0.35
C GLY A 17 -13.69 9.79 0.64
N ASP A 18 -14.13 10.01 1.89
CA ASP A 18 -14.78 11.26 2.31
C ASP A 18 -14.01 12.46 1.74
N PRO A 19 -14.66 13.38 1.00
CA PRO A 19 -13.97 14.51 0.36
C PRO A 19 -13.08 15.30 1.33
N GLY A 20 -13.52 15.44 2.59
CA GLY A 20 -12.76 16.14 3.63
C GLY A 20 -11.51 15.40 4.12
N GLN A 21 -11.40 14.09 3.90
CA GLN A 21 -10.20 13.31 4.24
C GLN A 21 -9.12 13.44 3.15
N ARG A 22 -9.52 13.50 1.88
CA ARG A 22 -8.59 13.64 0.75
C ARG A 22 -7.81 14.94 0.78
N GLU A 23 -8.45 16.05 1.14
CA GLU A 23 -7.77 17.35 1.28
C GLU A 23 -6.74 17.36 2.42
N LYS A 24 -6.99 16.61 3.50
CA LYS A 24 -6.07 16.50 4.64
C LYS A 24 -4.84 15.66 4.33
N ASP A 25 -4.99 14.65 3.47
CA ASP A 25 -3.90 13.74 3.14
C ASP A 25 -3.02 14.27 1.98
N LEU A 26 -3.55 15.15 1.14
CA LEU A 26 -2.85 15.78 0.00
C LEU A 26 -2.04 17.03 0.40
N THR A 27 -1.27 16.95 1.47
CA THR A 27 -0.34 18.02 1.86
C THR A 27 0.92 17.97 0.99
N GLU A 28 1.59 19.12 0.80
CA GLU A 28 2.87 19.16 0.08
C GLU A 28 3.93 18.25 0.73
N GLU A 29 3.89 18.13 2.06
CA GLU A 29 4.75 17.21 2.81
C GLU A 29 4.51 15.74 2.41
N ASN A 30 3.24 15.29 2.41
CA ASN A 30 2.91 13.92 2.04
C ASN A 30 3.25 13.64 0.56
N ILE A 31 3.01 14.60 -0.33
CA ILE A 31 3.39 14.49 -1.73
C ILE A 31 4.92 14.36 -1.87
N ALA A 32 5.70 15.12 -1.11
CA ALA A 32 7.16 15.02 -1.10
C ALA A 32 7.64 13.65 -0.59
N LYS A 33 7.01 13.11 0.46
CA LYS A 33 7.31 11.76 0.98
C LYS A 33 7.00 10.68 -0.08
N VAL A 34 5.84 10.74 -0.72
CA VAL A 34 5.46 9.79 -1.79
C VAL A 34 6.44 9.88 -2.97
N ARG A 35 6.91 11.08 -3.36
CA ARG A 35 7.92 11.22 -4.42
C ARG A 35 9.24 10.54 -4.05
N ARG A 36 9.70 10.69 -2.81
CA ARG A 36 10.92 10.02 -2.32
C ARG A 36 10.76 8.50 -2.30
N LEU A 37 9.63 8.00 -1.78
CA LEU A 37 9.32 6.57 -1.81
C LEU A 37 9.23 6.01 -3.23
N THR A 38 8.70 6.81 -4.17
CA THR A 38 8.63 6.42 -5.59
C THR A 38 10.03 6.32 -6.20
N ALA A 39 10.94 7.22 -5.85
CA ALA A 39 12.34 7.14 -6.30
C ALA A 39 13.03 5.89 -5.73
N LEU A 40 12.91 5.65 -4.42
CA LEU A 40 13.46 4.47 -3.75
C LEU A 40 12.93 3.17 -4.34
N ALA A 41 11.61 3.08 -4.59
CA ALA A 41 11.00 1.90 -5.19
C ALA A 41 11.59 1.61 -6.58
N ARG A 42 11.82 2.66 -7.39
CA ARG A 42 12.42 2.52 -8.73
C ARG A 42 13.86 2.03 -8.70
N GLU A 43 14.65 2.44 -7.72
CA GLU A 43 16.04 1.98 -7.55
C GLU A 43 16.12 0.47 -7.36
N ILE A 44 15.10 -0.12 -6.73
CA ILE A 44 14.99 -1.57 -6.51
C ILE A 44 14.10 -2.29 -7.53
N GLY A 45 13.68 -1.59 -8.60
CA GLY A 45 12.87 -2.17 -9.67
C GLY A 45 11.41 -2.46 -9.31
N LEU A 46 10.86 -1.80 -8.29
CA LEU A 46 9.47 -1.94 -7.84
C LEU A 46 8.64 -0.69 -8.12
N GLU A 47 7.33 -0.88 -8.25
CA GLU A 47 6.36 0.20 -8.16
C GLU A 47 6.14 0.58 -6.68
N VAL A 48 5.86 1.86 -6.41
CA VAL A 48 5.66 2.35 -5.03
C VAL A 48 4.49 1.64 -4.32
N SER A 49 3.47 1.22 -5.06
CA SER A 49 2.36 0.42 -4.54
C SER A 49 2.80 -0.98 -4.10
N LEU A 50 3.74 -1.59 -4.82
CA LEU A 50 4.31 -2.89 -4.46
C LEU A 50 5.25 -2.77 -3.27
N LEU A 51 6.05 -1.70 -3.20
CA LEU A 51 6.87 -1.39 -2.03
C LEU A 51 6.00 -1.28 -0.76
N ALA A 52 4.87 -0.56 -0.84
CA ALA A 52 3.97 -0.40 0.30
C ALA A 52 3.37 -1.73 0.76
N LEU A 53 2.92 -2.58 -0.18
CA LEU A 53 2.37 -3.91 0.14
C LEU A 53 3.45 -4.83 0.73
N ALA A 54 4.65 -4.86 0.12
CA ALA A 54 5.78 -5.66 0.61
C ALA A 54 6.20 -5.22 2.02
N TRP A 55 6.20 -3.90 2.29
CA TRP A 55 6.54 -3.36 3.61
C TRP A 55 5.56 -3.83 4.70
N VAL A 56 4.27 -3.99 4.37
CA VAL A 56 3.27 -4.56 5.29
C VAL A 56 3.46 -6.07 5.46
N LEU A 57 3.63 -6.78 4.35
CA LEU A 57 3.71 -8.25 4.33
C LEU A 57 5.02 -8.82 4.88
N ARG A 58 6.08 -8.00 5.03
CA ARG A 58 7.36 -8.43 5.60
C ARG A 58 7.26 -8.92 7.05
N ARG A 59 6.25 -8.46 7.80
CA ARG A 59 6.13 -8.74 9.23
C ARG A 59 5.49 -10.11 9.43
N PRO A 60 6.14 -11.04 10.16
CA PRO A 60 5.59 -12.39 10.35
C PRO A 60 4.30 -12.39 11.17
N GLU A 61 4.01 -11.33 11.92
CA GLU A 61 2.74 -11.15 12.64
C GLU A 61 1.55 -10.85 11.71
N ILE A 62 1.80 -10.45 10.45
CA ILE A 62 0.77 -10.07 9.50
C ILE A 62 0.46 -11.24 8.56
N SER A 63 -0.74 -11.81 8.69
CA SER A 63 -1.15 -12.96 7.86
C SER A 63 -1.67 -12.58 6.47
N SER A 64 -2.19 -11.35 6.29
CA SER A 64 -2.75 -10.92 5.01
C SER A 64 -2.84 -9.38 4.91
N ALA A 65 -2.71 -8.86 3.69
CA ALA A 65 -3.00 -7.46 3.38
C ALA A 65 -4.28 -7.33 2.54
N ILE A 66 -5.20 -6.47 2.95
CA ILE A 66 -6.43 -6.18 2.21
C ILE A 66 -6.13 -5.10 1.16
N THR A 67 -6.26 -5.45 -0.11
CA THR A 67 -5.94 -4.54 -1.24
C THR A 67 -7.21 -4.26 -2.06
N GLY A 68 -7.37 -3.02 -2.51
CA GLY A 68 -8.39 -2.65 -3.49
C GLY A 68 -7.86 -2.80 -4.92
N ALA A 69 -8.68 -3.37 -5.81
CA ALA A 69 -8.39 -3.46 -7.24
C ALA A 69 -9.64 -3.12 -8.05
N THR A 70 -9.51 -2.17 -8.98
CA THR A 70 -10.61 -1.76 -9.88
C THR A 70 -10.58 -2.48 -11.22
N ARG A 71 -9.47 -3.16 -11.52
CA ARG A 71 -9.25 -3.92 -12.76
C ARG A 71 -8.46 -5.20 -12.44
N PRO A 72 -8.68 -6.32 -13.16
CA PRO A 72 -8.00 -7.60 -12.89
C PRO A 72 -6.48 -7.53 -12.87
N GLU A 73 -5.87 -6.72 -13.73
CA GLU A 73 -4.42 -6.50 -13.80
C GLU A 73 -3.84 -5.92 -12.51
N HIS A 74 -4.61 -5.17 -11.73
CA HIS A 74 -4.15 -4.66 -10.42
C HIS A 74 -4.04 -5.80 -9.41
N VAL A 75 -4.94 -6.80 -9.46
CA VAL A 75 -4.84 -7.98 -8.59
C VAL A 75 -3.55 -8.74 -8.91
N LEU A 76 -3.28 -8.98 -10.20
CA LEU A 76 -2.05 -9.65 -10.64
C LEU A 76 -0.79 -8.87 -10.24
N SER A 77 -0.84 -7.54 -10.29
CA SER A 77 0.27 -6.70 -9.81
C SER A 77 0.45 -6.85 -8.30
N ASN A 78 -0.61 -6.68 -7.51
CA ASN A 78 -0.56 -6.71 -6.05
C ASN A 78 -0.05 -8.06 -5.50
N VAL A 79 -0.35 -9.17 -6.16
CA VAL A 79 0.18 -10.49 -5.79
C VAL A 79 1.72 -10.52 -5.85
N LYS A 80 2.35 -9.82 -6.79
CA LYS A 80 3.82 -9.78 -6.88
C LYS A 80 4.49 -9.19 -5.64
N ALA A 81 3.76 -8.42 -4.83
CA ALA A 81 4.29 -7.85 -3.60
C ALA A 81 4.54 -8.92 -2.51
N SER A 82 3.89 -10.09 -2.56
CA SER A 82 4.15 -11.15 -1.58
C SER A 82 5.52 -11.81 -1.75
N ASP A 83 6.09 -11.73 -2.96
CA ASP A 83 7.39 -12.34 -3.27
C ASP A 83 8.55 -11.33 -3.13
N ALA A 84 8.23 -10.05 -2.95
CA ALA A 84 9.21 -8.98 -2.87
C ALA A 84 9.98 -9.03 -1.54
N HIS A 85 11.31 -9.09 -1.63
CA HIS A 85 12.20 -8.97 -0.49
C HIS A 85 12.78 -7.56 -0.42
N LEU A 86 12.57 -6.89 0.70
CA LEU A 86 13.13 -5.57 0.98
C LEU A 86 14.40 -5.73 1.80
N SER A 87 15.52 -5.16 1.34
CA SER A 87 16.76 -5.12 2.12
C SER A 87 16.61 -4.21 3.34
N GLU A 88 17.48 -4.39 4.34
CA GLU A 88 17.47 -3.55 5.54
C GLU A 88 17.66 -2.07 5.17
N ASP A 89 18.56 -1.75 4.23
CA ASP A 89 18.79 -0.38 3.75
C ASP A 89 17.50 0.28 3.21
N VAL A 90 16.70 -0.48 2.45
CA VAL A 90 15.41 0.03 1.90
C VAL A 90 14.41 0.25 3.03
N LEU A 91 14.39 -0.62 4.03
CA LEU A 91 13.51 -0.48 5.18
C LEU A 91 13.89 0.74 6.01
N GLU A 92 15.18 0.93 6.31
CA GLU A 92 15.68 2.10 7.02
C GLU A 92 15.34 3.40 6.28
N GLU A 93 15.58 3.46 4.97
CA GLU A 93 15.23 4.66 4.19
C GLU A 93 13.72 4.89 4.11
N THR A 94 12.91 3.83 4.03
CA THR A 94 11.45 3.95 4.09
C THR A 94 11.00 4.57 5.42
N GLU A 95 11.58 4.12 6.54
CA GLU A 95 11.28 4.66 7.87
C GLU A 95 11.72 6.12 8.01
N LYS A 96 12.91 6.48 7.51
CA LYS A 96 13.41 7.87 7.50
C LYS A 96 12.53 8.80 6.67
N ILE A 97 12.00 8.33 5.53
CA ILE A 97 11.12 9.13 4.68
C ILE A 97 9.77 9.37 5.37
N LEU A 98 9.21 8.34 6.00
CA LEU A 98 7.88 8.43 6.61
C LEU A 98 7.88 9.26 7.89
N ASP A 99 8.84 9.00 8.79
CA ASP A 99 9.02 9.66 10.09
C ASP A 99 7.69 9.93 10.82
N ASN A 100 6.82 8.93 10.83
CA ASN A 100 5.43 9.04 11.32
C ASN A 100 5.11 8.03 12.41
N ARG A 101 6.14 7.53 13.12
CA ARG A 101 5.95 6.54 14.17
C ARG A 101 4.99 7.08 15.23
N PRO A 102 3.93 6.33 15.59
CA PRO A 102 2.99 6.79 16.59
C PRO A 102 3.68 6.87 17.95
N SER A 103 3.28 7.85 18.76
CA SER A 103 3.66 7.87 20.17
C SER A 103 3.13 6.60 20.85
N PRO A 104 3.94 5.93 21.71
CA PRO A 104 3.47 4.76 22.45
C PRO A 104 2.22 5.11 23.25
N HIS A 105 1.17 4.31 23.08
CA HIS A 105 -0.04 4.53 23.86
C HIS A 105 0.21 4.14 25.33
N PRO A 106 -0.21 4.95 26.33
CA PRO A 106 0.17 4.78 27.74
C PRO A 106 -0.08 3.39 28.32
N LEU A 107 -1.11 2.69 27.83
CA LEU A 107 -1.47 1.34 28.28
C LEU A 107 -0.50 0.23 27.85
N TYR A 108 0.45 0.51 26.95
CA TYR A 108 1.40 -0.47 26.41
C TYR A 108 2.86 -0.18 26.77
N VAL A 109 3.13 0.85 27.58
CA VAL A 109 4.46 1.09 28.12
C VAL A 109 4.63 0.16 29.34
N ARG A 110 5.44 -0.90 29.22
CA ARG A 110 5.81 -1.70 30.41
C ARG A 110 6.64 -0.83 31.35
N GLN A 111 6.29 -0.83 32.64
CA GLN A 111 7.11 -0.25 33.72
C GLN A 111 8.46 -0.97 33.81
#